data_AF-A0A353H228-F1
#
_entry.id   AF-A0A353H228-F1
#
_cell.length_a   1.000
_cell.length_b   1.000
_cell.length_c   1.000
_cell.angle_alpha   90.00
_cell.angle_beta   90.00
_cell.angle_gamma   90.00
#
_symmetry.space_group_name_H-M   'P 1'
#
loop_
_entity.id
_entity.type
_entity.pdbx_description
1 polymer ?
#
loop_
_entity_poly.entity_id
_entity_poly.type
_entity_poly.pdbx_seq_one_letter_code
_entity_poly.pdbx_strand_id
1 'polypeptide(L)'
;MTAIRTLIMGAAGRDFHNFNVFFRDNPDYDVVAFTATQIPNIEGRKYPAALAGKLYPNGINIYPESDLVKLIQDLKVDQVVFAYSDVPHEYVMDKASTVMAAGPDFRLMGLKTTQIKSTKPVVSVCAVRTGSGKSQTTRHVASILTKMGYKVAAVRHPMPYGDLVKQKVQRFATYADLDRNECTIEEREEYEPHIDNGVIVYAGVDYEAILRQAEQEVDIVLWDGGNNDFSFYQSDLSIVVADPHRPGHEHAYHPGETNVREADVFVINKVDTAEYENVIAVRNSLHELNPNAVIIEAASPLFVDDA
;
A
#
# COMPACT_ATOMS: atom_id res chain seq x y z
N MET A 1 -26.89 -4.80 -19.03
CA MET A 1 -25.69 -4.16 -19.58
C MET A 1 -24.60 -5.20 -19.63
N THR A 2 -23.70 -5.14 -20.61
CA THR A 2 -22.51 -6.00 -20.66
C THR A 2 -21.51 -5.54 -19.60
N ALA A 3 -20.82 -6.47 -18.95
CA ALA A 3 -19.80 -6.15 -17.94
C ALA A 3 -18.66 -5.31 -18.57
N ILE A 4 -18.13 -4.35 -17.81
CA ILE A 4 -17.04 -3.46 -18.25
C ILE A 4 -15.74 -4.26 -18.27
N ARG A 5 -15.17 -4.44 -19.45
CA ARG A 5 -13.92 -5.18 -19.64
C ARG A 5 -12.76 -4.35 -19.11
N THR A 6 -12.16 -4.81 -18.03
CA THR A 6 -11.25 -4.03 -17.20
C THR A 6 -9.85 -4.63 -17.22
N LEU A 7 -8.83 -3.81 -17.47
CA LEU A 7 -7.44 -4.16 -17.25
C LEU A 7 -6.93 -3.38 -16.04
N ILE A 8 -6.23 -4.05 -15.11
CA ILE A 8 -5.65 -3.39 -13.93
C ILE A 8 -4.14 -3.35 -14.10
N MET A 9 -3.57 -2.14 -14.12
CA MET A 9 -2.12 -1.94 -14.19
C MET A 9 -1.55 -1.62 -12.82
N GLY A 10 -0.51 -2.33 -12.40
CA GLY A 10 0.10 -2.17 -11.08
C GLY A 10 1.38 -2.97 -10.93
N ALA A 11 1.85 -3.13 -9.69
CA ALA A 11 3.11 -3.79 -9.39
C ALA A 11 2.93 -4.94 -8.39
N ALA A 12 1.82 -5.68 -8.47
CA ALA A 12 1.48 -6.77 -7.57
C ALA A 12 1.42 -6.30 -6.10
N GLY A 13 0.53 -5.35 -5.81
CA GLY A 13 0.16 -4.97 -4.45
C GLY A 13 -1.23 -4.34 -4.44
N ARG A 14 -1.29 -3.03 -4.65
CA ARG A 14 -2.54 -2.26 -4.75
C ARG A 14 -3.49 -2.78 -5.84
N ASP A 15 -2.97 -3.24 -6.98
CA ASP A 15 -3.75 -3.86 -8.06
C ASP A 15 -4.52 -5.11 -7.58
N PHE A 16 -3.85 -6.04 -6.90
CA PHE A 16 -4.49 -7.23 -6.33
C PHE A 16 -5.46 -6.88 -5.20
N HIS A 17 -5.11 -5.90 -4.37
CA HIS A 17 -6.02 -5.40 -3.34
C HIS A 17 -7.29 -4.81 -3.96
N ASN A 18 -7.17 -3.91 -4.93
CA ASN A 18 -8.29 -3.29 -5.64
C ASN A 18 -9.17 -4.37 -6.29
N PHE A 19 -8.54 -5.36 -6.94
CA PHE A 19 -9.24 -6.53 -7.46
C PHE A 19 -10.05 -7.24 -6.37
N ASN A 20 -9.41 -7.61 -5.26
CA ASN A 20 -10.03 -8.39 -4.19
C ASN A 20 -11.21 -7.68 -3.53
N VAL A 21 -11.10 -6.38 -3.29
CA VAL A 21 -12.12 -5.63 -2.52
C VAL A 21 -13.26 -5.11 -3.39
N PHE A 22 -13.02 -4.86 -4.68
CA PHE A 22 -14.00 -4.19 -5.54
C PHE A 22 -14.45 -5.01 -6.76
N PHE A 23 -13.57 -5.79 -7.38
CA PHE A 23 -13.85 -6.44 -8.68
C PHE A 23 -14.16 -7.94 -8.58
N ARG A 24 -13.55 -8.65 -7.63
CA ARG A 24 -13.53 -10.13 -7.51
C ARG A 24 -14.89 -10.82 -7.70
N ASP A 25 -15.94 -10.31 -7.07
CA ASP A 25 -17.30 -10.87 -7.17
C ASP A 25 -18.32 -9.85 -7.69
N ASN A 26 -17.86 -8.81 -8.39
CA ASN A 26 -18.71 -7.74 -8.92
C ASN A 26 -19.09 -8.04 -10.39
N PRO A 27 -20.36 -8.37 -10.69
CA PRO A 27 -20.79 -8.77 -12.02
C PRO A 27 -20.83 -7.62 -13.03
N ASP A 28 -20.70 -6.37 -12.59
CA ASP A 28 -20.65 -5.20 -13.48
C ASP A 28 -19.30 -5.09 -14.21
N TYR A 29 -18.30 -5.88 -13.81
CA TYR A 29 -16.94 -5.85 -14.35
C TYR A 29 -16.45 -7.24 -14.78
N ASP A 30 -15.64 -7.27 -15.83
CA ASP A 30 -14.88 -8.43 -16.28
C ASP A 30 -13.40 -8.05 -16.31
N VAL A 31 -12.62 -8.45 -15.31
CA VAL A 31 -11.18 -8.16 -15.23
C VAL A 31 -10.43 -9.15 -16.12
N VAL A 32 -10.01 -8.67 -17.28
CA VAL A 32 -9.46 -9.51 -18.37
C VAL A 32 -7.96 -9.75 -18.25
N ALA A 33 -7.24 -8.87 -17.55
CA ALA A 33 -5.79 -8.95 -17.37
C ALA A 33 -5.30 -8.04 -16.23
N PHE A 34 -4.17 -8.45 -15.65
CA PHE A 34 -3.26 -7.56 -14.95
C PHE A 34 -2.06 -7.22 -15.83
N THR A 35 -1.44 -6.06 -15.61
CA THR A 35 -0.11 -5.74 -16.16
C THR A 35 0.83 -5.30 -15.06
N ALA A 36 2.13 -5.62 -15.19
CA ALA A 36 3.18 -5.15 -14.29
C ALA A 36 4.44 -4.69 -15.02
N THR A 37 5.07 -3.62 -14.52
CA THR A 37 6.35 -3.06 -15.04
C THR A 37 7.48 -4.08 -14.94
N GLN A 38 7.57 -4.74 -13.80
CA GLN A 38 8.36 -5.94 -13.59
C GLN A 38 7.38 -7.07 -13.37
N ILE A 39 7.54 -8.17 -14.09
CA ILE A 39 6.78 -9.37 -13.77
C ILE A 39 7.41 -9.90 -12.48
N PRO A 40 6.73 -9.77 -11.32
CA PRO A 40 7.30 -10.27 -10.08
C PRO A 40 7.45 -11.79 -10.21
N ASN A 41 8.24 -12.42 -9.34
CA ASN A 41 8.40 -13.88 -9.30
C ASN A 41 7.12 -14.59 -8.80
N ILE A 42 5.96 -14.22 -9.35
CA ILE A 42 4.66 -14.85 -9.14
C ILE A 42 4.60 -16.09 -10.02
N GLU A 43 4.31 -17.22 -9.39
CA GLU A 43 4.23 -18.50 -10.09
C GLU A 43 3.22 -18.46 -11.25
N GLY A 44 3.66 -18.93 -12.42
CA GLY A 44 2.81 -19.04 -13.61
C GLY A 44 2.32 -17.72 -14.21
N ARG A 45 2.80 -16.55 -13.72
CA ARG A 45 2.39 -15.21 -14.20
C ARG A 45 0.86 -15.05 -14.24
N LYS A 46 0.19 -15.54 -13.19
CA LYS A 46 -1.26 -15.58 -13.10
C LYS A 46 -1.71 -15.30 -11.68
N TYR A 47 -2.73 -14.44 -11.54
CA TYR A 47 -3.48 -14.33 -10.30
C TYR A 47 -4.36 -15.59 -10.12
N PRO A 48 -4.17 -16.37 -9.03
CA PRO A 48 -4.67 -17.74 -8.97
C PRO A 48 -6.19 -17.81 -8.80
N ALA A 49 -6.81 -18.79 -9.45
CA ALA A 49 -8.26 -19.06 -9.36
C ALA A 49 -8.76 -19.21 -7.92
N ALA A 50 -7.93 -19.79 -7.03
CA ALA A 50 -8.25 -19.97 -5.62
C ALA A 50 -8.48 -18.66 -4.85
N LEU A 51 -7.96 -17.54 -5.35
CA LEU A 51 -8.16 -16.21 -4.78
C LEU A 51 -9.08 -15.33 -5.62
N ALA A 52 -9.34 -15.72 -6.88
CA ALA A 52 -9.99 -14.88 -7.87
C ALA A 52 -11.51 -14.81 -7.76
N GLY A 53 -12.14 -15.53 -6.82
CA GLY A 53 -13.60 -15.52 -6.65
C GLY A 53 -14.35 -16.31 -7.72
N LYS A 54 -15.69 -16.30 -7.65
CA LYS A 54 -16.53 -17.20 -8.47
C LYS A 54 -16.59 -16.81 -9.95
N LEU A 55 -16.31 -15.54 -10.26
CA LEU A 55 -16.37 -15.00 -11.62
C LEU A 55 -15.12 -15.35 -12.44
N TYR A 56 -14.03 -15.78 -11.81
CA TYR A 56 -12.73 -16.01 -12.45
C TYR A 56 -12.17 -17.42 -12.16
N PRO A 57 -12.87 -18.50 -12.53
CA PRO A 57 -12.49 -19.89 -12.19
C PRO A 57 -11.15 -20.35 -12.78
N ASN A 58 -10.61 -19.61 -13.75
CA ASN A 58 -9.34 -19.91 -14.42
C ASN A 58 -8.17 -19.03 -13.95
N GLY A 59 -8.43 -18.16 -12.95
CA GLY A 59 -7.52 -17.08 -12.58
C GLY A 59 -7.45 -15.99 -13.65
N ILE A 60 -6.55 -15.01 -13.46
CA ILE A 60 -6.38 -13.87 -14.35
C ILE A 60 -4.92 -13.75 -14.74
N ASN A 61 -4.63 -13.62 -16.03
CA ASN A 61 -3.25 -13.55 -16.52
C ASN A 61 -2.59 -12.21 -16.15
N ILE A 62 -1.28 -12.26 -15.89
CA ILE A 62 -0.43 -11.10 -15.61
C ILE A 62 0.56 -10.96 -16.78
N TYR A 63 0.53 -9.80 -17.44
CA TYR A 63 1.35 -9.50 -18.60
C TYR A 63 2.40 -8.40 -18.30
N PRO A 64 3.47 -8.28 -19.10
CA PRO A 64 4.34 -7.11 -19.02
C PRO A 64 3.57 -5.83 -19.35
N GLU A 65 3.88 -4.74 -18.66
CA GLU A 65 3.27 -3.43 -18.95
C GLU A 65 3.57 -2.94 -20.38
N SER A 66 4.70 -3.33 -20.97
CA SER A 66 5.04 -2.97 -22.36
C SER A 66 3.97 -3.40 -23.38
N ASP A 67 3.16 -4.40 -23.04
CA ASP A 67 2.11 -4.93 -23.91
C ASP A 67 0.77 -4.19 -23.76
N LEU A 68 0.68 -3.17 -22.88
CA LEU A 68 -0.58 -2.49 -22.52
C LEU A 68 -1.45 -2.10 -23.72
N VAL A 69 -0.90 -1.36 -24.70
CA VAL A 69 -1.66 -0.90 -25.87
C VAL A 69 -2.14 -2.06 -26.75
N LYS A 70 -1.31 -3.09 -26.89
CA LYS A 70 -1.67 -4.31 -27.61
C LYS A 70 -2.79 -5.06 -26.89
N LEU A 71 -2.68 -5.23 -25.57
CA LEU A 71 -3.68 -5.91 -24.74
C LEU A 71 -5.02 -5.19 -24.76
N ILE A 72 -5.02 -3.85 -24.79
CA ILE A 72 -6.25 -3.06 -24.92
C ILE A 72 -7.04 -3.47 -26.18
N GLN A 73 -6.34 -3.66 -27.31
CA GLN A 73 -6.95 -4.06 -28.57
C GLN A 73 -7.35 -5.54 -28.56
N ASP A 74 -6.40 -6.42 -28.22
CA ASP A 74 -6.59 -7.88 -28.26
C ASP A 74 -7.69 -8.34 -27.31
N LEU A 75 -7.75 -7.75 -26.11
CA LEU A 75 -8.73 -8.09 -25.08
C LEU A 75 -9.96 -7.20 -25.11
N LYS A 76 -10.07 -6.23 -26.02
CA LYS A 76 -11.20 -5.28 -26.14
C LYS A 76 -11.51 -4.64 -24.79
N VAL A 77 -10.50 -3.98 -24.20
CA VAL A 77 -10.62 -3.33 -22.89
C VAL A 77 -11.51 -2.09 -23.03
N ASP A 78 -12.40 -1.88 -22.07
CA ASP A 78 -13.26 -0.69 -21.96
C ASP A 78 -12.73 0.29 -20.90
N GLN A 79 -12.04 -0.21 -19.87
CA GLN A 79 -11.48 0.59 -18.78
C GLN A 79 -10.11 0.07 -18.33
N VAL A 80 -9.14 0.96 -18.13
CA VAL A 80 -7.88 0.66 -17.46
C VAL A 80 -7.87 1.31 -16.07
N VAL A 81 -7.63 0.48 -15.06
CA VAL A 81 -7.48 0.92 -13.66
C VAL A 81 -6.00 1.07 -13.35
N PHE A 82 -5.60 2.25 -12.94
CA PHE A 82 -4.22 2.53 -12.51
C PHE A 82 -4.08 2.30 -11.00
N ALA A 83 -3.15 1.41 -10.64
CA ALA A 83 -2.90 0.97 -9.28
C ALA A 83 -1.39 0.91 -8.96
N TYR A 84 -0.62 1.87 -9.49
CA TYR A 84 0.75 2.12 -9.04
C TYR A 84 0.79 3.20 -7.96
N SER A 85 1.86 3.17 -7.18
CA SER A 85 2.22 4.17 -6.19
C SER A 85 3.68 4.61 -6.36
N ASP A 86 4.04 5.66 -5.64
CA ASP A 86 5.37 6.29 -5.59
C ASP A 86 5.88 6.79 -6.94
N VAL A 87 4.96 7.36 -7.73
CA VAL A 87 5.24 7.92 -9.05
C VAL A 87 4.90 9.41 -9.10
N PRO A 88 5.62 10.21 -9.91
CA PRO A 88 5.25 11.61 -10.15
C PRO A 88 3.86 11.71 -10.80
N HIS A 89 3.15 12.82 -10.57
CA HIS A 89 1.86 13.10 -11.22
C HIS A 89 1.96 13.11 -12.75
N GLU A 90 3.08 13.57 -13.30
CA GLU A 90 3.36 13.54 -14.74
C GLU A 90 3.28 12.11 -15.31
N TYR A 91 3.88 11.13 -14.62
CA TYR A 91 3.83 9.72 -15.05
C TYR A 91 2.40 9.19 -15.09
N VAL A 92 1.57 9.53 -14.10
CA VAL A 92 0.15 9.15 -14.08
C VAL A 92 -0.57 9.72 -15.30
N MET A 93 -0.33 10.99 -15.62
CA MET A 93 -0.97 11.67 -16.75
C MET A 93 -0.47 11.18 -18.11
N ASP A 94 0.80 10.79 -18.22
CA ASP A 94 1.35 10.17 -19.42
C ASP A 94 0.69 8.80 -19.69
N LYS A 95 0.49 8.00 -18.63
CA LYS A 95 -0.23 6.72 -18.74
C LYS A 95 -1.70 6.92 -19.08
N ALA A 96 -2.37 7.91 -18.47
CA ALA A 96 -3.73 8.26 -18.80
C ALA A 96 -3.87 8.64 -20.28
N SER A 97 -2.97 9.49 -20.79
CA SER A 97 -2.97 9.92 -22.19
C SER A 97 -2.77 8.73 -23.15
N THR A 98 -1.86 7.81 -22.81
CA THR A 98 -1.61 6.59 -23.59
C THR A 98 -2.84 5.69 -23.65
N VAL A 99 -3.50 5.45 -22.50
CA VAL A 99 -4.72 4.63 -22.42
C VAL A 99 -5.86 5.27 -23.21
N MET A 100 -6.14 6.55 -23.00
CA MET A 100 -7.24 7.23 -23.69
C MET A 100 -7.02 7.28 -25.20
N ALA A 101 -5.77 7.46 -25.66
CA ALA A 101 -5.44 7.40 -27.09
C ALA A 101 -5.68 6.00 -27.70
N ALA A 102 -5.60 4.94 -26.89
CA ALA A 102 -5.91 3.57 -27.30
C ALA A 102 -7.41 3.24 -27.24
N GLY A 103 -8.25 4.10 -26.63
CA GLY A 103 -9.71 3.99 -26.61
C GLY A 103 -10.40 3.86 -25.23
N PRO A 104 -9.89 3.07 -24.27
CA PRO A 104 -10.52 2.87 -22.96
C PRO A 104 -10.59 4.12 -22.08
N ASP A 105 -11.49 4.09 -21.10
CA ASP A 105 -11.44 5.01 -19.97
C ASP A 105 -10.22 4.73 -19.09
N PHE A 106 -9.63 5.78 -18.51
CA PHE A 106 -8.60 5.67 -17.49
C PHE A 106 -9.19 5.99 -16.11
N ARG A 107 -8.99 5.12 -15.13
CA ARG A 107 -9.58 5.25 -13.79
C ARG A 107 -8.56 5.17 -12.67
N LEU A 108 -8.59 6.16 -11.79
CA LEU A 108 -8.00 6.12 -10.45
C LEU A 108 -9.08 5.73 -9.43
N MET A 109 -8.77 4.79 -8.55
CA MET A 109 -9.70 4.37 -7.50
C MET A 109 -9.40 5.07 -6.17
N GLY A 110 -10.43 5.59 -5.52
CA GLY A 110 -10.30 6.33 -4.25
C GLY A 110 -10.56 5.48 -3.01
N LEU A 111 -10.47 6.15 -1.85
CA LEU A 111 -10.64 5.57 -0.51
C LEU A 111 -11.94 4.76 -0.38
N LYS A 112 -13.08 5.38 -0.72
CA LYS A 112 -14.42 4.80 -0.55
C LYS A 112 -14.59 3.42 -1.19
N THR A 113 -13.96 3.19 -2.34
CA THR A 113 -14.11 1.93 -3.10
C THR A 113 -13.05 0.89 -2.75
N THR A 114 -11.98 1.30 -2.05
CA THR A 114 -10.79 0.45 -1.89
C THR A 114 -10.30 0.34 -0.45
N GLN A 115 -11.04 0.86 0.52
CA GLN A 115 -10.79 0.65 1.94
C GLN A 115 -11.77 -0.34 2.54
N ILE A 116 -11.25 -1.22 3.40
CA ILE A 116 -12.04 -2.15 4.19
C ILE A 116 -12.30 -1.53 5.56
N LYS A 117 -13.54 -1.65 6.05
CA LYS A 117 -13.89 -1.21 7.39
C LYS A 117 -13.53 -2.28 8.43
N SER A 118 -12.84 -1.84 9.47
CA SER A 118 -12.52 -2.63 10.66
C SER A 118 -13.59 -2.51 11.73
N THR A 119 -13.71 -3.55 12.56
CA THR A 119 -14.46 -3.61 13.82
C THR A 119 -13.62 -3.18 15.01
N LYS A 120 -12.29 -3.12 14.84
CA LYS A 120 -11.31 -2.58 15.79
C LYS A 120 -10.80 -1.21 15.33
N PRO A 121 -10.38 -0.32 16.22
CA PRO A 121 -9.72 0.92 15.83
C PRO A 121 -8.50 0.66 14.93
N VAL A 122 -8.35 1.47 13.89
CA VAL A 122 -7.23 1.42 12.95
C VAL A 122 -6.42 2.71 13.03
N VAL A 123 -5.12 2.56 13.30
CA VAL A 123 -4.15 3.65 13.12
C VAL A 123 -3.36 3.35 11.86
N SER A 124 -3.30 4.27 10.90
CA SER A 124 -2.50 4.10 9.69
C SER A 124 -1.27 4.99 9.69
N VAL A 125 -0.14 4.42 9.27
CA VAL A 125 1.10 5.16 9.01
C VAL A 125 1.41 5.07 7.52
N CYS A 126 1.15 6.16 6.81
CA CYS A 126 1.42 6.34 5.38
C CYS A 126 2.51 7.41 5.18
N ALA A 127 2.86 7.73 3.93
CA ALA A 127 3.87 8.76 3.65
C ALA A 127 3.54 9.57 2.41
N VAL A 128 4.21 10.71 2.30
CA VAL A 128 4.33 11.49 1.07
C VAL A 128 5.09 10.71 0.00
N ARG A 129 6.23 10.09 0.37
CA ARG A 129 7.11 9.36 -0.54
C ARG A 129 7.74 8.14 0.14
N THR A 130 8.13 7.15 -0.64
CA THR A 130 8.99 6.07 -0.14
C THR A 130 10.29 6.61 0.46
N GLY A 131 10.70 6.03 1.59
CA GLY A 131 11.92 6.43 2.31
C GLY A 131 11.76 7.62 3.26
N SER A 132 10.54 8.12 3.51
CA SER A 132 10.31 9.19 4.50
C SER A 132 10.45 8.74 5.97
N GLY A 133 10.57 7.44 6.25
CA GLY A 133 10.75 6.89 7.61
C GLY A 133 9.48 6.34 8.26
N LYS A 134 8.57 5.76 7.45
CA LYS A 134 7.36 5.09 7.94
C LYS A 134 7.67 3.99 8.94
N SER A 135 8.54 3.03 8.62
CA SER A 135 8.77 1.86 9.48
C SER A 135 9.25 2.25 10.90
N GLN A 136 10.09 3.27 11.03
CA GLN A 136 10.50 3.81 12.34
C GLN A 136 9.31 4.44 13.08
N THR A 137 8.51 5.25 12.37
CA THR A 137 7.31 5.90 12.91
C THR A 137 6.29 4.86 13.37
N THR A 138 6.02 3.83 12.55
CA THR A 138 5.14 2.70 12.88
C THR A 138 5.59 2.02 14.17
N ARG A 139 6.88 1.67 14.30
CA ARG A 139 7.40 1.03 15.52
C ARG A 139 7.26 1.94 16.74
N HIS A 140 7.48 3.24 16.59
CA HIS A 140 7.29 4.19 17.68
C HIS A 140 5.83 4.25 18.14
N VAL A 141 4.88 4.34 17.20
CA VAL A 141 3.44 4.31 17.47
C VAL A 141 3.04 2.99 18.14
N ALA A 142 3.52 1.85 17.64
CA ALA A 142 3.26 0.54 18.24
C ALA A 142 3.74 0.46 19.69
N SER A 143 4.95 0.98 19.98
CA SER A 143 5.51 1.06 21.34
C SER A 143 4.63 1.93 22.25
N ILE A 144 4.16 3.09 21.78
CA ILE A 144 3.26 3.96 22.57
C ILE A 144 1.97 3.21 22.91
N LEU A 145 1.30 2.64 21.91
CA LEU A 145 0.04 1.92 22.09
C LEU A 145 0.20 0.71 23.04
N THR A 146 1.30 -0.03 22.91
CA THR A 146 1.61 -1.16 23.80
C THR A 146 1.87 -0.70 25.24
N LYS A 147 2.59 0.41 25.43
CA LYS A 147 2.80 1.02 26.77
C LYS A 147 1.51 1.54 27.40
N MET A 148 0.51 1.87 26.59
CA MET A 148 -0.84 2.20 27.05
C MET A 148 -1.65 0.94 27.45
N GLY A 149 -1.11 -0.25 27.23
CA GLY A 149 -1.73 -1.53 27.61
C GLY A 149 -2.57 -2.19 26.51
N TYR A 150 -2.54 -1.68 25.28
CA TYR A 150 -3.25 -2.29 24.15
C TYR A 150 -2.43 -3.41 23.52
N LYS A 151 -3.11 -4.47 23.08
CA LYS A 151 -2.53 -5.45 22.17
C LYS A 151 -2.65 -4.95 20.74
N VAL A 152 -1.53 -4.89 20.03
CA VAL A 152 -1.42 -4.29 18.68
C VAL A 152 -0.90 -5.32 17.67
N ALA A 153 -1.44 -5.29 16.46
CA ALA A 153 -0.87 -5.98 15.31
C ALA A 153 -0.51 -4.97 14.21
N ALA A 154 0.70 -5.06 13.69
CA ALA A 154 1.11 -4.37 12.48
C ALA A 154 0.66 -5.17 11.25
N VAL A 155 -0.12 -4.57 10.37
CA VAL A 155 -0.48 -5.16 9.07
C VAL A 155 0.39 -4.52 8.01
N ARG A 156 1.24 -5.33 7.36
CA ARG A 156 2.19 -4.87 6.34
C ARG A 156 1.59 -4.92 4.95
N HIS A 157 1.94 -3.92 4.14
CA HIS A 157 1.63 -3.87 2.70
C HIS A 157 2.24 -5.05 1.93
N PRO A 158 1.65 -5.51 0.80
CA PRO A 158 2.01 -6.81 0.25
C PRO A 158 3.38 -6.75 -0.42
N MET A 159 4.10 -7.86 -0.30
CA MET A 159 5.30 -8.19 -1.09
C MET A 159 5.12 -9.59 -1.70
N PRO A 160 4.21 -9.74 -2.70
CA PRO A 160 3.72 -11.04 -3.10
C PRO A 160 4.68 -11.73 -4.08
N TYR A 161 5.78 -12.23 -3.54
CA TYR A 161 6.73 -13.06 -4.26
C TYR A 161 6.43 -14.54 -4.02
N GLY A 162 6.37 -15.35 -5.07
CA GLY A 162 6.15 -16.79 -4.95
C GLY A 162 4.67 -17.20 -5.04
N ASP A 163 4.23 -18.02 -4.08
CA ASP A 163 2.91 -18.68 -4.09
C ASP A 163 1.87 -17.83 -3.35
N LEU A 164 1.07 -17.10 -4.13
CA LEU A 164 0.01 -16.22 -3.61
C LEU A 164 -1.05 -16.97 -2.78
N VAL A 165 -1.31 -18.24 -3.08
CA VAL A 165 -2.33 -19.02 -2.37
C VAL A 165 -1.85 -19.34 -0.96
N LYS A 166 -0.57 -19.73 -0.81
CA LYS A 166 0.05 -19.92 0.53
C LYS A 166 0.15 -18.60 1.30
N GLN A 167 0.38 -17.50 0.59
CA GLN A 167 0.47 -16.16 1.15
C GLN A 167 -0.88 -15.45 1.29
N LYS A 168 -2.00 -16.18 1.25
CA LYS A 168 -3.33 -15.55 1.39
C LYS A 168 -3.43 -14.73 2.67
N VAL A 169 -3.05 -15.35 3.80
CA VAL A 169 -3.00 -14.73 5.12
C VAL A 169 -1.82 -15.34 5.88
N GLN A 170 -0.92 -14.49 6.36
CA GLN A 170 0.23 -14.87 7.16
C GLN A 170 0.26 -14.06 8.45
N ARG A 171 0.66 -14.74 9.53
CA ARG A 171 0.75 -14.19 10.88
C ARG A 171 2.09 -14.58 11.47
N PHE A 172 2.82 -13.58 11.96
CA PHE A 172 4.16 -13.74 12.53
C PHE A 172 4.18 -13.15 13.93
N ALA A 173 4.48 -13.98 14.92
CA ALA A 173 4.72 -13.54 16.30
C ALA A 173 6.11 -13.94 16.79
N THR A 174 6.80 -14.81 16.05
CA THR A 174 8.12 -15.35 16.40
C THR A 174 8.97 -15.55 15.15
N TYR A 175 10.28 -15.64 15.32
CA TYR A 175 11.21 -15.98 14.24
C TYR A 175 10.90 -17.34 13.58
N ALA A 176 10.40 -18.31 14.35
CA ALA A 176 9.99 -19.61 13.82
C ALA A 176 8.82 -19.50 12.83
N ASP A 177 7.97 -18.47 12.96
CA ASP A 177 6.92 -18.20 11.98
C ASP A 177 7.51 -17.70 10.66
N LEU A 178 8.58 -16.90 10.69
CA LEU A 178 9.31 -16.44 9.50
C LEU A 178 9.94 -17.62 8.75
N ASP A 179 10.56 -18.55 9.49
CA ASP A 179 11.15 -19.76 8.91
C ASP A 179 10.08 -20.65 8.25
N ARG A 180 8.97 -20.88 8.95
CA ARG A 180 7.87 -21.72 8.46
C ARG A 180 7.24 -21.19 7.18
N ASN A 181 7.19 -19.87 7.03
CA ASN A 181 6.62 -19.20 5.88
C ASN A 181 7.65 -18.91 4.77
N GLU A 182 8.89 -19.38 4.95
CA GLU A 182 9.98 -19.22 3.97
C GLU A 182 10.23 -17.76 3.61
N CYS A 183 10.14 -16.86 4.60
CA CYS A 183 10.26 -15.42 4.36
C CYS A 183 11.59 -15.04 3.73
N THR A 184 11.55 -14.17 2.72
CA THR A 184 12.74 -13.61 2.06
C THR A 184 13.54 -12.70 3.01
N ILE A 185 14.73 -12.29 2.58
CA ILE A 185 15.57 -11.37 3.36
C ILE A 185 14.86 -10.02 3.52
N GLU A 186 14.22 -9.54 2.45
CA GLU A 186 13.48 -8.27 2.43
C GLU A 186 12.24 -8.32 3.35
N GLU A 187 11.51 -9.44 3.36
CA GLU A 187 10.40 -9.64 4.30
C GLU A 187 10.88 -9.62 5.74
N ARG A 188 12.00 -10.31 6.02
CA ARG A 188 12.60 -10.36 7.36
C ARG A 188 13.06 -8.99 7.84
N GLU A 189 13.73 -8.22 7.00
CA GLU A 189 14.18 -6.86 7.31
C GLU A 189 13.01 -5.96 7.76
N GLU A 190 11.82 -6.18 7.22
CA GLU A 190 10.63 -5.42 7.58
C GLU A 190 9.84 -6.02 8.77
N TYR A 191 9.91 -7.33 9.01
CA TYR A 191 9.08 -8.02 10.02
C TYR A 191 9.81 -8.24 11.35
N GLU A 192 11.09 -8.58 11.33
CA GLU A 192 11.89 -8.87 12.51
C GLU A 192 11.89 -7.71 13.52
N PRO A 193 12.07 -6.43 13.11
CA PRO A 193 12.02 -5.31 14.05
C PRO A 193 10.67 -5.13 14.76
N HIS A 194 9.57 -5.60 14.20
CA HIS A 194 8.27 -5.59 14.88
C HIS A 194 8.18 -6.72 15.92
N ILE A 195 8.65 -7.92 15.55
CA ILE A 195 8.68 -9.09 16.44
C ILE A 195 9.57 -8.82 17.66
N ASP A 196 10.73 -8.20 17.47
CA ASP A 196 11.64 -7.82 18.54
C ASP A 196 11.00 -6.84 19.54
N ASN A 197 10.06 -6.02 19.07
CA ASN A 197 9.28 -5.10 19.90
C ASN A 197 8.02 -5.75 20.49
N GLY A 198 7.84 -7.06 20.34
CA GLY A 198 6.68 -7.81 20.83
C GLY A 198 5.38 -7.52 20.05
N VAL A 199 5.48 -6.99 18.83
CA VAL A 199 4.34 -6.66 17.97
C VAL A 199 4.08 -7.81 17.00
N ILE A 200 2.82 -8.23 16.90
CA ILE A 200 2.41 -9.27 15.95
C ILE A 200 2.39 -8.65 14.55
N VAL A 201 2.94 -9.34 13.57
CA VAL A 201 2.90 -8.91 12.17
C VAL A 201 1.92 -9.77 11.40
N TYR A 202 1.08 -9.12 10.60
CA TYR A 202 0.24 -9.76 9.60
C TYR A 202 0.64 -9.29 8.20
N ALA A 203 0.67 -10.22 7.25
CA ALA A 203 0.94 -9.94 5.84
C ALA A 203 0.20 -10.93 4.94
N GLY A 204 0.30 -10.72 3.63
CA GLY A 204 -0.30 -11.57 2.61
C GLY A 204 -1.03 -10.78 1.53
N VAL A 205 -1.90 -11.43 0.77
CA VAL A 205 -2.55 -10.83 -0.41
C VAL A 205 -4.04 -10.58 -0.28
N ASP A 206 -4.73 -11.19 0.68
CA ASP A 206 -6.16 -10.98 0.93
C ASP A 206 -6.36 -10.14 2.20
N TYR A 207 -6.31 -8.81 2.03
CA TYR A 207 -6.38 -7.85 3.13
C TYR A 207 -7.68 -7.86 3.92
N GLU A 208 -8.78 -8.31 3.32
CA GLU A 208 -10.02 -8.58 4.04
C GLU A 208 -9.81 -9.75 5.00
N ALA A 209 -9.30 -10.87 4.50
CA ALA A 209 -9.07 -12.06 5.33
C ALA A 209 -8.01 -11.81 6.42
N ILE A 210 -6.95 -11.06 6.12
CA ILE A 210 -5.94 -10.62 7.08
C ILE A 210 -6.58 -9.81 8.20
N LEU A 211 -7.39 -8.81 7.85
CA LEU A 211 -8.06 -7.95 8.84
C LEU A 211 -8.96 -8.79 9.76
N ARG A 212 -9.80 -9.67 9.18
CA ARG A 212 -10.69 -10.55 9.95
C ARG A 212 -9.93 -11.48 10.89
N GLN A 213 -8.71 -11.88 10.56
CA GLN A 213 -7.89 -12.68 11.46
C GLN A 213 -7.27 -11.83 12.57
N ALA A 214 -6.72 -10.65 12.24
CA ALA A 214 -6.13 -9.75 13.23
C ALA A 214 -7.15 -9.29 14.28
N GLU A 215 -8.37 -8.93 13.84
CA GLU A 215 -9.46 -8.47 14.71
C GLU A 215 -9.85 -9.44 15.83
N GLN A 216 -9.54 -10.74 15.67
CA GLN A 216 -9.83 -11.77 16.67
C GLN A 216 -8.88 -11.74 17.87
N GLU A 217 -7.70 -11.14 17.71
CA GLU A 217 -6.65 -11.24 18.72
C GLU A 217 -6.08 -9.91 19.20
N VAL A 218 -6.40 -8.78 18.56
CA VAL A 218 -5.85 -7.46 18.94
C VAL A 218 -6.92 -6.45 19.33
N ASP A 219 -6.50 -5.42 20.06
CA ASP A 219 -7.32 -4.28 20.43
C ASP A 219 -7.27 -3.20 19.34
N ILE A 220 -6.10 -3.01 18.71
CA ILE A 220 -5.86 -1.98 17.68
C ILE A 220 -5.10 -2.61 16.51
N VAL A 221 -5.52 -2.29 15.29
CA VAL A 221 -4.81 -2.62 14.06
C VAL A 221 -3.94 -1.43 13.66
N LEU A 222 -2.65 -1.67 13.47
CA LEU A 222 -1.70 -0.67 12.98
C LEU A 222 -1.40 -0.97 11.51
N TRP A 223 -1.95 -0.16 10.60
CA TRP A 223 -1.62 -0.26 9.19
C TRP A 223 -0.24 0.35 8.94
N ASP A 224 0.70 -0.49 8.53
CA ASP A 224 2.07 -0.10 8.22
C ASP A 224 2.25 -0.05 6.70
N GLY A 225 2.07 1.15 6.15
CA GLY A 225 1.92 1.35 4.71
C GLY A 225 3.17 0.98 3.92
N GLY A 226 2.96 0.52 2.68
CA GLY A 226 4.01 0.30 1.69
C GLY A 226 4.16 1.52 0.78
N ASN A 227 5.37 1.75 0.28
CA ASN A 227 5.67 2.87 -0.62
C ASN A 227 5.10 4.21 -0.12
N ASN A 228 4.22 4.84 -0.88
CA ASN A 228 3.35 5.92 -0.43
C ASN A 228 1.87 5.62 -0.74
N ASP A 229 1.49 4.34 -0.79
CA ASP A 229 0.09 3.96 -0.93
C ASP A 229 -0.74 4.48 0.25
N PHE A 230 -1.99 4.85 -0.03
CA PHE A 230 -2.95 5.14 1.03
C PHE A 230 -3.45 3.85 1.67
N SER A 231 -3.93 3.97 2.92
CA SER A 231 -4.33 2.83 3.74
C SER A 231 -5.38 1.95 3.04
N PHE A 232 -5.20 0.63 3.12
CA PHE A 232 -6.18 -0.35 2.64
C PHE A 232 -7.34 -0.54 3.62
N TYR A 233 -7.20 0.00 4.83
CA TYR A 233 -8.20 0.00 5.86
C TYR A 233 -8.69 1.42 6.12
N GLN A 234 -9.98 1.56 6.42
CA GLN A 234 -10.50 2.84 6.88
C GLN A 234 -9.86 3.17 8.24
N SER A 235 -9.14 4.28 8.30
CA SER A 235 -8.42 4.72 9.48
C SER A 235 -9.31 5.49 10.44
N ASP A 236 -9.10 5.28 11.74
CA ASP A 236 -9.63 6.14 12.81
C ASP A 236 -8.62 7.23 13.20
N LEU A 237 -7.34 7.01 12.86
CA LEU A 237 -6.27 8.00 12.94
C LEU A 237 -5.28 7.79 11.77
N SER A 238 -5.12 8.79 10.92
CA SER A 238 -4.21 8.79 9.76
C SER A 238 -2.96 9.64 10.02
N ILE A 239 -1.80 8.97 10.12
CA ILE A 239 -0.49 9.57 10.28
C ILE A 239 0.25 9.51 8.94
N VAL A 240 0.71 10.66 8.45
CA VAL A 240 1.44 10.76 7.18
C VAL A 240 2.83 11.35 7.41
N VAL A 241 3.85 10.58 7.02
CA VAL A 241 5.25 10.98 7.18
C VAL A 241 5.74 11.76 5.96
N ALA A 242 6.33 12.92 6.19
CA ALA A 242 6.96 13.78 5.19
C ALA A 242 8.48 13.86 5.41
N ASP A 243 9.23 14.07 4.32
CA ASP A 243 10.71 14.14 4.34
C ASP A 243 11.19 15.51 3.81
N PRO A 244 11.75 16.38 4.66
CA PRO A 244 12.26 17.70 4.30
C PRO A 244 13.51 17.67 3.41
N HIS A 245 14.11 16.50 3.14
CA HIS A 245 15.15 16.41 2.09
C HIS A 245 14.59 16.50 0.68
N ARG A 246 13.26 16.48 0.51
CA ARG A 246 12.57 16.41 -0.78
C ARG A 246 11.37 17.37 -0.82
N PRO A 247 11.57 18.69 -0.61
CA PRO A 247 10.48 19.65 -0.66
C PRO A 247 9.75 19.62 -2.01
N GLY A 248 8.44 19.77 -1.98
CA GLY A 248 7.57 19.73 -3.16
C GLY A 248 6.97 18.35 -3.46
N HIS A 249 7.51 17.28 -2.87
CA HIS A 249 6.99 15.94 -3.12
C HIS A 249 5.57 15.73 -2.55
N GLU A 250 5.18 16.49 -1.53
CA GLU A 250 3.86 16.50 -0.90
C GLU A 250 2.71 16.88 -1.85
N HIS A 251 3.00 17.54 -2.98
CA HIS A 251 2.02 17.91 -4.01
C HIS A 251 2.41 17.46 -5.43
N ALA A 252 3.43 16.61 -5.57
CA ALA A 252 3.94 16.18 -6.89
C ALA A 252 3.91 14.67 -7.12
N TYR A 253 3.60 13.86 -6.10
CA TYR A 253 3.66 12.40 -6.17
C TYR A 253 2.33 11.72 -5.84
N HIS A 254 2.01 10.69 -6.62
CA HIS A 254 0.84 9.84 -6.44
C HIS A 254 1.17 8.54 -5.68
N PRO A 255 0.27 8.06 -4.81
CA PRO A 255 -0.85 8.80 -4.21
C PRO A 255 -0.42 9.61 -2.98
N GLY A 256 0.86 9.97 -2.83
CA GLY A 256 1.38 10.77 -1.72
C GLY A 256 0.55 12.02 -1.38
N GLU A 257 0.14 12.80 -2.39
CA GLU A 257 -0.73 13.96 -2.15
C GLU A 257 -2.13 13.55 -1.63
N THR A 258 -2.65 12.38 -2.03
CA THR A 258 -3.90 11.84 -1.48
C THR A 258 -3.77 11.56 0.01
N ASN A 259 -2.65 10.99 0.46
CA ASN A 259 -2.36 10.82 1.89
C ASN A 259 -2.33 12.17 2.59
N VAL A 260 -1.65 13.17 2.02
CA VAL A 260 -1.54 14.50 2.63
C VAL A 260 -2.91 15.13 2.88
N ARG A 261 -3.80 15.05 1.89
CA ARG A 261 -5.14 15.63 1.96
C ARG A 261 -6.07 14.93 2.94
N GLU A 262 -5.80 13.68 3.29
CA GLU A 262 -6.62 12.89 4.22
C GLU A 262 -6.06 12.82 5.64
N ALA A 263 -4.79 13.16 5.84
CA ALA A 263 -4.11 13.02 7.12
C ALA A 263 -4.80 13.75 8.28
N ASP A 264 -4.79 13.11 9.46
CA ASP A 264 -5.08 13.76 10.74
C ASP A 264 -3.81 14.34 11.36
N VAL A 265 -2.66 13.70 11.10
CA VAL A 265 -1.36 14.07 11.67
C VAL A 265 -0.27 13.97 10.62
N PHE A 266 0.55 15.00 10.53
CA PHE A 266 1.82 14.99 9.82
C PHE A 266 2.98 14.75 10.77
N VAL A 267 3.89 13.87 10.35
CA VAL A 267 5.22 13.74 10.97
C VAL A 267 6.26 14.21 9.96
N ILE A 268 6.84 15.38 10.17
CA ILE A 268 7.99 15.86 9.41
C ILE A 268 9.22 15.20 10.04
N ASN A 269 9.73 14.16 9.38
CA ASN A 269 10.83 13.36 9.89
C ASN A 269 12.20 13.92 9.45
N LYS A 270 13.30 13.45 10.04
CA LYS A 270 14.69 13.82 9.67
C LYS A 270 15.01 15.31 9.77
N VAL A 271 14.28 16.08 10.60
CA VAL A 271 14.50 17.53 10.75
C VAL A 271 15.88 17.86 11.31
N ASP A 272 16.53 16.90 11.97
CA ASP A 272 17.87 16.99 12.52
C ASP A 272 18.98 16.96 11.45
N THR A 273 18.68 16.48 10.25
CA THR A 273 19.66 16.35 9.15
C THR A 273 19.32 17.20 7.93
N ALA A 274 18.12 17.76 7.86
CA ALA A 274 17.67 18.58 6.74
C ALA A 274 17.97 20.07 6.95
N GLU A 275 18.14 20.78 5.84
CA GLU A 275 18.25 22.24 5.85
C GLU A 275 16.97 22.86 6.44
N TYR A 276 17.14 23.83 7.34
CA TYR A 276 16.02 24.49 8.04
C TYR A 276 15.00 25.09 7.07
N GLU A 277 15.47 25.68 5.97
CA GLU A 277 14.60 26.25 4.93
C GLU A 277 13.69 25.21 4.29
N ASN A 278 14.18 23.98 4.08
CA ASN A 278 13.38 22.91 3.51
C ASN A 278 12.34 22.38 4.51
N VAL A 279 12.67 22.32 5.81
CA VAL A 279 11.70 21.99 6.86
C VAL A 279 10.55 22.98 6.85
N ILE A 280 10.85 24.27 6.77
CA ILE A 280 9.83 25.33 6.67
C ILE A 280 9.03 25.21 5.36
N ALA A 281 9.68 24.95 4.23
CA ALA A 281 9.00 24.78 2.94
C ALA A 281 7.98 23.62 2.97
N VAL A 282 8.39 22.44 3.44
CA VAL A 282 7.50 21.28 3.59
C VAL A 282 6.38 21.57 4.57
N ARG A 283 6.68 22.15 5.74
CA ARG A 283 5.67 22.54 6.74
C ARG A 283 4.59 23.46 6.14
N ASN A 284 5.02 24.47 5.39
CA ASN A 284 4.09 25.41 4.75
C ASN A 284 3.22 24.73 3.69
N SER A 285 3.81 23.88 2.84
CA SER A 285 3.05 23.15 1.81
C SER A 285 2.05 22.17 2.44
N LEU A 286 2.44 21.44 3.48
CA LEU A 286 1.51 20.56 4.22
C LEU A 286 0.34 21.33 4.83
N HIS A 287 0.61 22.50 5.45
CA HIS A 287 -0.43 23.35 6.02
C HIS A 287 -1.36 23.94 4.93
N GLU A 288 -0.84 24.25 3.74
CA GLU A 288 -1.66 24.70 2.61
C GLU A 288 -2.58 23.59 2.08
N LEU A 289 -2.06 22.37 1.95
CA LEU A 289 -2.80 21.22 1.42
C LEU A 289 -3.85 20.68 2.41
N ASN A 290 -3.54 20.72 3.71
CA ASN A 290 -4.43 20.27 4.79
C ASN A 290 -4.17 21.08 6.09
N PRO A 291 -4.89 22.19 6.31
CA PRO A 291 -4.68 23.06 7.47
C PRO A 291 -5.21 22.48 8.79
N ASN A 292 -5.97 21.38 8.74
CA ASN A 292 -6.58 20.79 9.93
C ASN A 292 -5.70 19.73 10.61
N ALA A 293 -4.70 19.20 9.90
CA ALA A 293 -3.83 18.17 10.42
C ALA A 293 -2.84 18.71 11.46
N VAL A 294 -2.59 17.94 12.53
CA VAL A 294 -1.59 18.28 13.53
C VAL A 294 -0.19 18.04 12.95
N ILE A 295 0.74 18.97 13.14
CA ILE A 295 2.14 18.82 12.68
C ILE A 295 3.05 18.47 13.85
N ILE A 296 3.78 17.37 13.72
CA ILE A 296 4.83 16.91 14.63
C ILE A 296 6.15 16.89 13.88
N GLU A 297 7.23 17.38 14.50
CA GLU A 297 8.59 17.22 13.99
C GLU A 297 9.28 16.06 14.71
N ALA A 298 10.04 15.27 13.95
CA ALA A 298 10.78 14.12 14.47
C ALA A 298 12.22 14.10 13.95
N ALA A 299 13.16 13.80 14.85
CA ALA A 299 14.54 13.51 14.49
C ALA A 299 14.68 12.02 14.15
N SER A 300 15.56 11.70 13.19
CA SER A 300 15.87 10.31 12.82
C SER A 300 17.40 10.13 12.73
N PRO A 301 18.10 10.21 13.87
CA PRO A 301 19.55 10.03 13.91
C PRO A 301 19.94 8.62 13.45
N LEU A 302 21.01 8.53 12.65
CA LEU A 302 21.64 7.27 12.28
C LEU A 302 22.76 6.97 13.28
N PHE A 303 22.69 5.80 13.91
CA PHE A 303 23.77 5.28 14.73
C PHE A 303 24.35 4.06 14.04
N VAL A 304 25.68 3.99 13.96
CA VAL A 304 26.40 2.79 13.56
C VAL A 304 26.84 2.12 14.86
N ASP A 305 26.47 0.88 15.08
CA ASP A 305 27.05 0.10 16.17
C ASP A 305 28.52 -0.13 15.84
N ASP A 306 29.43 0.32 16.71
CA ASP A 306 30.85 -0.01 16.61
C ASP A 306 30.98 -1.53 16.78
N ALA A 307 31.36 -2.21 15.69
CA ALA A 307 31.54 -3.66 15.62
C ALA A 307 32.65 -4.21 16.54
#